data_AF-A0A5K1BCJ9-F1
#
_entry.id   AF-A0A5K1BCJ9-F1
#
_cell.length_a   1.000
_cell.length_b   1.000
_cell.length_c   1.000
_cell.angle_alpha   90.00
_cell.angle_beta   90.00
_cell.angle_gamma   90.00
#
_symmetry.space_group_name_H-M   'P 1'
#
loop_
_entity.id
_entity.type
_entity.pdbx_description
1 polymer ?
#
loop_
_entity_poly.entity_id
_entity_poly.type
_entity_poly.pdbx_seq_one_letter_code
_entity_poly.pdbx_strand_id
1 'polypeptide(L)'
;MGAVTSSMAAKFAFFPPNPPSYKVVTDEVSGRLTLTDVPHRENVDVVKLSTRRGTEIVAMYVKNPMASLTLLYSHGNAADLGQMYELFTELSVHLRVNLMG
;
A
#
# COMPACT_ATOMS: atom_id res chain seq x y z
N MET A 1 -8.12 31.34 2.44
CA MET A 1 -7.56 31.25 3.81
C MET A 1 -7.76 29.80 4.26
N GLY A 2 -6.76 28.93 4.18
CA GLY A 2 -6.99 27.49 4.46
C GLY A 2 -5.84 26.52 4.20
N ALA A 3 -4.59 26.97 4.16
CA ALA A 3 -3.44 26.09 3.94
C ALA A 3 -2.27 26.43 4.87
N VAL A 4 -2.57 26.62 6.15
CA VAL A 4 -1.55 26.73 7.21
C VAL A 4 -1.85 25.71 8.29
N THR A 5 -2.02 24.45 7.91
CA THR A 5 -1.80 23.36 8.88
C THR A 5 -0.28 23.28 9.08
N SER A 6 0.16 23.66 10.27
CA SER A 6 1.57 23.89 10.61
C SER A 6 2.47 22.71 10.26
N SER A 7 3.69 22.99 9.83
CA SER A 7 4.76 21.99 9.59
C SER A 7 5.05 21.12 10.83
N MET A 8 4.61 21.54 12.02
CA MET A 8 4.69 20.79 13.26
C MET A 8 3.61 19.71 13.36
N ALA A 9 2.35 20.00 12.99
CA ALA A 9 1.29 18.99 12.97
C ALA A 9 1.65 17.86 12.00
N ALA A 10 2.30 18.19 10.89
CA ALA A 10 2.89 17.22 9.99
C ALA A 10 3.93 16.33 10.72
N LYS A 11 4.91 16.93 11.38
CA LYS A 11 5.94 16.16 12.10
C LYS A 11 5.40 15.26 13.21
N PHE A 12 4.24 15.55 13.79
CA PHE A 12 3.63 14.73 14.86
C PHE A 12 2.57 13.73 14.37
N ALA A 13 1.90 13.99 13.24
CA ALA A 13 0.87 13.11 12.70
C ALA A 13 1.43 12.02 11.75
N PHE A 14 2.73 12.04 11.46
CA PHE A 14 3.36 11.25 10.39
C PHE A 14 4.49 10.36 10.91
N PHE A 15 4.19 9.47 11.85
CA PHE A 15 5.14 8.43 12.25
C PHE A 15 4.59 7.07 11.80
N PRO A 16 4.80 6.67 10.51
CA PRO A 16 4.76 5.26 10.20
C PRO A 16 5.77 4.53 11.12
N PRO A 17 5.52 3.27 11.46
CA PRO A 17 6.43 2.48 12.30
C PRO A 17 7.89 2.60 11.81
N ASN A 18 8.82 2.76 12.76
CA ASN A 18 10.25 2.77 12.49
C ASN A 18 10.92 1.63 13.30
N PRO A 19 11.38 0.54 12.65
CA PRO A 19 11.40 0.33 11.20
C PRO A 19 9.99 0.08 10.60
N PRO A 20 9.80 0.30 9.28
CA PRO A 20 8.56 -0.02 8.57
C PRO A 20 8.16 -1.49 8.80
N SER A 21 6.86 -1.78 8.72
CA SER A 21 6.38 -3.15 8.96
C SER A 21 6.50 -4.06 7.72
N TYR A 22 7.07 -3.54 6.65
CA TYR A 22 7.38 -4.27 5.43
C TYR A 22 8.77 -3.90 4.89
N LYS A 23 9.35 -4.78 4.07
CA LYS A 23 10.41 -4.39 3.13
C LYS A 23 10.04 -4.80 1.71
N VAL A 24 10.43 -3.97 0.74
CA VAL A 24 10.24 -4.28 -0.68
C VAL A 24 11.46 -5.03 -1.19
N VAL A 25 11.24 -6.22 -1.71
CA VAL A 25 12.30 -7.08 -2.26
C VAL A 25 11.91 -7.49 -3.68
N THR A 26 12.89 -7.53 -4.56
CA THR A 26 12.71 -8.13 -5.89
C THR A 26 12.90 -9.63 -5.77
N ASP A 27 11.89 -10.41 -6.14
CA ASP A 27 12.01 -11.85 -6.25
C ASP A 27 12.98 -12.19 -7.38
N GLU A 28 14.04 -12.94 -7.05
CA GLU A 28 15.11 -13.32 -7.99
C GLU A 28 14.64 -14.24 -9.11
N VAL A 29 13.57 -15.01 -8.86
CA VAL A 29 13.04 -15.98 -9.83
C VAL A 29 12.07 -15.31 -10.80
N SER A 30 11.08 -14.57 -10.28
CA SER A 30 10.05 -13.94 -11.12
C SER A 30 10.42 -12.53 -11.61
N GLY A 31 11.43 -11.90 -11.01
CA GLY A 31 11.79 -10.50 -11.24
C GLY A 31 10.75 -9.50 -10.72
N ARG A 32 9.70 -9.96 -10.03
CA ARG A 32 8.61 -9.11 -9.52
C ARG A 32 8.97 -8.53 -8.15
N LEU A 33 8.39 -7.36 -7.85
CA LEU A 33 8.48 -6.81 -6.51
C LEU A 33 7.51 -7.55 -5.58
N THR A 34 7.97 -7.79 -4.35
CA THR A 34 7.21 -8.43 -3.28
C THR A 34 7.43 -7.68 -1.97
N LEU A 35 6.47 -7.83 -1.05
CA LEU A 35 6.62 -7.37 0.33
C LEU A 35 7.11 -8.54 1.18
N THR A 36 8.07 -8.25 2.05
CA THR A 36 8.55 -9.14 3.11
C THR A 36 8.05 -8.63 4.46
N ASP A 37 8.12 -9.47 5.49
CA ASP A 37 7.55 -9.22 6.83
C ASP A 37 5.99 -9.20 6.88
N VAL A 38 5.34 -9.59 5.77
CA VAL A 38 3.90 -9.83 5.65
C VAL A 38 3.61 -11.23 5.08
N PRO A 39 2.42 -11.82 5.31
CA PRO A 39 2.07 -13.12 4.74
C PRO A 39 2.15 -13.09 3.22
N HIS A 40 2.83 -14.07 2.61
CA HIS A 40 2.89 -14.18 1.17
C HIS A 40 1.55 -14.65 0.60
N ARG A 41 1.04 -13.95 -0.43
CA ARG A 41 -0.15 -14.34 -1.18
C ARG A 41 0.08 -14.16 -2.68
N GLU A 42 -0.25 -15.18 -3.48
CA GLU A 42 0.00 -15.18 -4.93
C GLU A 42 -0.83 -14.16 -5.70
N ASN A 43 -1.98 -13.76 -5.16
CA ASN A 43 -2.90 -12.81 -5.79
C ASN A 43 -2.55 -11.34 -5.47
N VAL A 44 -1.41 -11.09 -4.83
CA VAL A 44 -0.96 -9.74 -4.47
C VAL A 44 0.27 -9.37 -5.30
N ASP A 45 0.14 -8.32 -6.10
CA ASP A 45 1.26 -7.71 -6.81
C ASP A 45 1.71 -6.44 -6.09
N VAL A 46 3.02 -6.20 -6.06
CA VAL A 46 3.61 -4.96 -5.55
C VAL A 46 4.14 -4.17 -6.73
N VAL A 47 3.81 -2.88 -6.79
CA VAL A 47 4.22 -2.01 -7.90
C VAL A 47 4.83 -0.72 -7.38
N LYS A 48 5.76 -0.16 -8.15
CA LYS A 48 6.24 1.22 -7.96
C LYS A 48 5.52 2.14 -8.93
N LEU A 49 4.94 3.20 -8.42
CA LEU A 49 4.22 4.20 -9.20
C LEU A 49 5.01 5.51 -9.20
N SER A 50 5.24 6.06 -10.38
CA SER A 50 5.80 7.40 -10.51
C SER A 50 4.71 8.45 -10.29
N THR A 51 4.96 9.38 -9.36
CA THR A 51 4.05 10.50 -9.12
C THR A 51 4.36 11.66 -10.07
N ARG A 52 3.40 12.57 -10.25
CA ARG A 52 3.60 13.83 -10.98
C ARG A 52 4.76 14.67 -10.44
N ARG A 53 5.12 14.51 -9.16
CA ARG A 53 6.22 15.24 -8.51
C ARG A 53 7.58 14.57 -8.72
N GLY A 54 7.66 13.49 -9.49
CA GLY A 54 8.89 12.77 -9.78
C GLY A 54 9.36 11.84 -8.64
N THR A 55 8.52 11.61 -7.63
CA THR A 55 8.81 10.61 -6.58
C THR A 55 8.23 9.26 -6.98
N GLU A 56 8.85 8.18 -6.53
CA GLU A 56 8.27 6.84 -6.61
C GLU A 56 7.56 6.49 -5.30
N ILE A 57 6.36 5.91 -5.40
CA ILE A 57 5.64 5.33 -4.26
C ILE A 57 5.43 3.84 -4.49
N VAL A 58 5.41 3.07 -3.41
CA VAL A 58 5.10 1.64 -3.44
C VAL A 58 3.60 1.49 -3.21
N ALA A 59 2.96 0.63 -3.99
CA ALA A 59 1.54 0.31 -3.84
C ALA A 59 1.32 -1.20 -4.01
N MET A 60 0.22 -1.66 -3.46
CA MET A 60 -0.22 -3.04 -3.44
C MET A 60 -1.47 -3.20 -4.29
N TYR A 61 -1.47 -4.21 -5.16
CA TYR A 61 -2.62 -4.60 -5.96
C TYR A 61 -3.08 -6.00 -5.59
N VAL A 62 -4.26 -6.11 -4.98
CA VAL A 62 -4.91 -7.39 -4.66
C VAL A 62 -5.86 -7.75 -5.79
N LYS A 63 -5.58 -8.86 -6.46
CA LYS A 63 -6.45 -9.46 -7.48
C LYS A 63 -7.50 -10.34 -6.81
N ASN A 64 -8.74 -10.18 -7.21
CA ASN A 64 -9.82 -11.09 -6.85
C ASN A 64 -10.48 -11.65 -8.13
N PRO A 65 -10.44 -12.98 -8.37
CA PRO A 65 -11.05 -13.59 -9.55
C PRO A 65 -12.55 -13.33 -9.71
N MET A 66 -13.26 -13.05 -8.61
CA MET A 66 -14.70 -12.77 -8.60
C MET A 66 -15.02 -11.28 -8.76
N ALA A 67 -14.00 -10.42 -8.95
CA ALA A 67 -14.20 -8.99 -9.01
C ALA A 67 -14.78 -8.50 -10.35
N SER A 68 -15.85 -7.71 -10.26
CA SER A 68 -16.35 -6.88 -11.36
C SER A 68 -15.97 -5.40 -11.23
N LEU A 69 -15.43 -5.01 -10.07
CA LEU A 69 -15.07 -3.64 -9.72
C LEU A 69 -13.67 -3.59 -9.10
N THR A 70 -13.05 -2.42 -9.15
CA THR A 70 -11.77 -2.14 -8.50
C THR A 70 -11.92 -0.99 -7.53
N LEU A 71 -11.49 -1.20 -6.28
CA LEU A 71 -11.41 -0.17 -5.25
C LEU A 71 -10.01 0.45 -5.25
N LEU A 72 -9.93 1.75 -5.49
CA LEU A 72 -8.72 2.54 -5.24
C LEU A 72 -8.80 3.09 -3.81
N TYR A 73 -7.96 2.58 -2.92
CA TYR A 73 -7.94 2.94 -1.51
C TYR A 73 -6.76 3.88 -1.24
N SER A 74 -7.04 5.09 -0.75
CA SER A 74 -5.99 5.97 -0.24
C SER A 74 -5.93 5.82 1.27
N HIS A 75 -4.83 5.27 1.79
CA HIS A 75 -4.63 5.18 3.23
C HIS A 75 -4.28 6.53 3.87
N GLY A 76 -4.42 6.61 5.20
CA GLY A 76 -4.04 7.78 5.96
C GLY A 76 -2.51 7.96 6.02
N ASN A 77 -2.06 9.18 6.28
CA ASN A 77 -0.63 9.54 6.30
C ASN A 77 0.19 8.85 7.41
N ALA A 78 -0.48 8.36 8.47
CA ALA A 78 0.15 7.67 9.60
C ALA A 78 0.17 6.14 9.44
N ALA A 79 -0.36 5.63 8.33
CA ALA A 79 -0.43 4.19 8.05
C ALA A 79 0.75 3.74 7.19
N ASP A 80 1.17 2.51 7.40
CA ASP A 80 2.22 1.82 6.66
C ASP A 80 1.62 0.67 5.83
N LEU A 81 2.13 0.45 4.62
CA LEU A 81 1.56 -0.51 3.67
C LEU A 81 1.55 -1.95 4.22
N GLY A 82 2.55 -2.32 5.03
CA GLY A 82 2.59 -3.62 5.71
C GLY A 82 1.49 -3.76 6.76
N GLN A 83 1.21 -2.69 7.52
CA GLN A 83 0.11 -2.68 8.48
C GLN A 83 -1.27 -2.74 7.80
N MET A 84 -1.37 -2.17 6.60
CA MET A 84 -2.59 -2.16 5.79
C MET A 84 -2.78 -3.46 4.98
N TYR A 85 -1.76 -4.32 4.89
CA TYR A 85 -1.75 -5.51 4.06
C TYR A 85 -2.97 -6.41 4.30
N GLU A 86 -3.17 -6.82 5.56
CA GLU A 86 -4.25 -7.74 5.91
C GLU A 86 -5.61 -7.09 5.63
N LEU A 87 -5.80 -5.83 6.01
CA LEU A 87 -7.03 -5.08 5.74
C LEU A 87 -7.38 -5.06 4.25
N PHE A 88 -6.40 -4.77 3.39
CA PHE A 88 -6.61 -4.73 1.95
C PHE A 88 -6.98 -6.10 1.38
N THR A 89 -6.32 -7.16 1.84
CA THR A 89 -6.66 -8.51 1.40
C THR A 89 -8.06 -8.92 1.86
N GLU A 90 -8.43 -8.61 3.11
CA GLU A 90 -9.75 -8.93 3.67
C GLU A 90 -10.85 -8.11 3.00
N LEU A 91 -10.64 -6.82 2.75
CA LEU A 91 -11.58 -5.98 1.99
C LEU A 91 -11.81 -6.52 0.59
N SER A 92 -10.74 -6.93 -0.11
CA SER A 92 -10.84 -7.50 -1.45
C SER A 92 -11.70 -8.78 -1.45
N VAL A 93 -11.52 -9.66 -0.46
CA VAL A 93 -12.30 -10.90 -0.31
C VAL A 93 -13.76 -10.61 0.02
N HIS A 94 -14.02 -9.80 1.04
CA HIS A 94 -15.37 -9.55 1.55
C HIS A 94 -16.24 -8.74 0.57
N LEU A 95 -15.66 -7.74 -0.09
CA LEU A 95 -16.38 -6.90 -1.04
C LEU A 95 -16.36 -7.47 -2.46
N ARG A 96 -15.57 -8.54 -2.72
CA ARG A 96 -15.37 -9.14 -4.05
C ARG A 96 -14.93 -8.10 -5.09
N VAL A 97 -13.89 -7.36 -4.77
CA VAL A 97 -13.30 -6.33 -5.64
C VAL A 97 -11.80 -6.56 -5.79
N ASN A 98 -11.24 -6.11 -6.91
CA ASN A 98 -9.80 -5.85 -6.94
C ASN A 98 -9.53 -4.65 -6.05
N LEU A 99 -8.39 -4.60 -5.38
CA LEU A 99 -8.03 -3.47 -4.52
C LEU A 99 -6.64 -2.96 -4.88
N MET A 100 -6.53 -1.66 -5.09
CA MET A 100 -5.27 -0.95 -5.28
C MET A 100 -5.09 0.05 -4.14
N GLY A 101 -4.00 -0.03 -3.39
CA GLY A 101 -3.76 0.84 -2.23
C GLY A 101 -2.32 0.98 -1.82
#